data_AF-A0A974Y4Q1-F1
#
_entry.id   AF-A0A974Y4Q1-F1
#
_cell.length_a   1.000
_cell.length_b   1.000
_cell.length_c   1.000
_cell.angle_alpha   90.00
_cell.angle_beta   90.00
_cell.angle_gamma   90.00
#
_symmetry.space_group_name_H-M   'P 1'
#
loop_
_entity.id
_entity.type
_entity.pdbx_description
1 polymer ?
#
loop_
_entity_poly.entity_id
_entity_poly.type
_entity_poly.pdbx_seq_one_letter_code
_entity_poly.pdbx_strand_id
1 'polypeptide(L)'
;MCTTCGCAAGETRIDGEAVHGHDHEHWHVHADGTAHAHPPANNPYRPAAPAHAHRHGDAAAAAHESAGSVHYGHGPAGAHAPGMSQSRMVQIERDILSKNDAYAAQNRARFLDQGIFALNLVSSPGSGKTTLLCRTIDALKTKHALAVIEGDQQTSHDAERIRATGAPALQINTGKGCHLDALMVGHAVQKLAPADASLLFIENVGNLVCPAAFDLGEAHKVAILSVTEGEDKPLKYPDMFRAASLMLVNKIDLLPYVNFKLDEAIAHARRVNPQLAVIRVSATSGEGFAEWLGWIEAGLAAQAAKRQETVASLKRRIAELEARLAQG
;
A
#
# COMPACT_ATOMS: atom_id res chain seq x y z
N MET A 1 5.55 -19.51 -9.25
CA MET A 1 4.87 -18.26 -9.66
C MET A 1 3.45 -18.32 -9.12
N CYS A 2 3.08 -17.42 -8.20
CA CYS A 2 1.72 -17.37 -7.67
C CYS A 2 0.81 -16.69 -8.70
N THR A 3 0.04 -17.48 -9.45
CA THR A 3 -0.97 -16.98 -10.39
C THR A 3 -2.15 -16.28 -9.70
N THR A 4 -2.26 -16.43 -8.37
CA THR A 4 -3.34 -15.85 -7.56
C THR A 4 -3.09 -14.39 -7.16
N CYS A 5 -1.82 -13.95 -7.07
CA CYS A 5 -1.46 -12.59 -6.58
C CYS A 5 -0.94 -11.65 -7.69
N GLY A 6 -0.71 -12.15 -8.91
CA GLY A 6 -0.26 -11.30 -10.02
C GLY A 6 1.19 -10.79 -9.93
N CYS A 7 1.99 -11.27 -8.96
CA CYS A 7 3.41 -10.95 -8.79
C CYS A 7 4.31 -11.60 -9.87
N ALA A 8 4.01 -11.39 -11.15
CA ALA A 8 4.92 -11.77 -12.23
C ALA A 8 6.12 -10.82 -12.22
N ALA A 9 7.32 -11.36 -11.99
CA ALA A 9 8.56 -10.60 -12.09
C ALA A 9 8.73 -10.06 -13.53
N GLY A 10 9.09 -8.79 -13.67
CA GLY A 10 9.45 -8.16 -14.96
C GLY A 10 8.38 -7.29 -15.64
N GLU A 11 7.16 -7.23 -15.11
CA GLU A 11 6.08 -6.41 -15.69
C GLU A 11 6.01 -4.98 -15.11
N THR A 12 6.61 -4.74 -13.94
CA THR A 12 6.59 -3.43 -13.28
C THR A 12 7.55 -2.45 -13.95
N ARG A 13 7.05 -1.25 -14.27
CA ARG A 13 7.86 -0.16 -14.85
C ARG A 13 7.68 1.14 -14.10
N ILE A 14 8.76 1.89 -13.91
CA ILE A 14 8.76 3.21 -13.27
C ILE A 14 9.14 4.26 -14.33
N ASP A 15 8.20 5.13 -14.71
CA ASP A 15 8.31 6.03 -15.86
C ASP A 15 8.79 5.32 -17.14
N GLY A 16 8.29 4.11 -17.38
CA GLY A 16 8.60 3.32 -18.57
C GLY A 16 9.90 2.48 -18.49
N GLU A 17 10.74 2.67 -17.47
CA GLU A 17 11.93 1.87 -17.23
C GLU A 17 11.60 0.59 -16.45
N ALA A 18 12.16 -0.55 -16.86
CA ALA A 18 12.00 -1.81 -16.14
C ALA A 18 12.73 -1.76 -14.79
N VAL A 19 12.08 -2.26 -13.74
CA VAL A 19 12.74 -2.44 -12.43
C VAL A 19 13.64 -3.68 -12.52
N HIS A 20 14.93 -3.48 -12.84
CA HIS A 20 15.92 -4.55 -12.79
C HIS A 20 16.27 -4.86 -11.34
N GLY A 21 15.86 -6.03 -10.84
CA GLY A 21 16.49 -6.61 -9.66
C GLY A 21 17.92 -7.01 -10.03
N HIS A 22 18.91 -6.27 -9.53
CA HIS A 22 20.30 -6.65 -9.70
C HIS A 22 20.58 -8.02 -9.06
N ASP A 23 21.35 -8.83 -9.80
CA ASP A 23 21.96 -10.14 -9.54
C ASP A 23 21.49 -10.96 -8.32
N HIS A 24 20.86 -12.10 -8.61
CA HIS A 24 20.55 -13.13 -7.63
C HIS A 24 21.83 -13.86 -7.17
N GLU A 25 22.53 -13.30 -6.18
CA GLU A 25 23.30 -14.14 -5.26
C GLU A 25 22.32 -14.84 -4.31
N HIS A 26 22.22 -16.16 -4.43
CA HIS A 26 21.46 -16.97 -3.47
C HIS A 26 22.28 -17.15 -2.20
N TRP A 27 21.89 -16.45 -1.15
CA TRP A 27 22.43 -16.60 0.18
C TRP A 27 21.62 -17.65 0.96
N HIS A 28 22.31 -18.67 1.46
CA HIS A 28 21.72 -19.65 2.39
C HIS A 28 22.35 -19.47 3.77
N VAL A 29 21.50 -19.32 4.78
CA VAL A 29 21.89 -19.29 6.19
C VAL A 29 21.50 -20.63 6.80
N HIS A 30 22.47 -21.33 7.38
CA HIS A 30 22.23 -22.59 8.08
C HIS A 30 21.66 -22.32 9.47
N ALA A 31 21.06 -23.34 10.09
CA ALA A 31 20.49 -23.22 11.44
C ALA A 31 21.50 -22.83 12.54
N ASP A 32 22.81 -22.89 12.23
CA ASP A 32 23.92 -22.48 13.10
C ASP A 32 24.41 -21.04 12.87
N GLY A 33 23.77 -20.29 11.96
CA GLY A 33 24.08 -18.88 11.67
C GLY A 33 25.22 -18.65 10.66
N THR A 34 25.80 -19.70 10.07
CA THR A 34 26.79 -19.54 8.99
C THR A 34 26.13 -19.35 7.62
N ALA A 35 26.72 -18.49 6.79
CA ALA A 35 26.22 -18.19 5.45
C ALA A 35 27.30 -18.39 4.38
N HIS A 36 26.91 -18.91 3.22
CA HIS A 36 27.79 -18.99 2.06
C HIS A 36 27.02 -18.84 0.74
N ALA A 37 27.74 -18.41 -0.31
CA ALA A 37 27.23 -18.18 -1.65
C ALA A 37 27.84 -19.18 -2.66
N HIS A 38 27.05 -19.61 -3.64
CA HIS A 38 27.52 -20.44 -4.75
C HIS A 38 27.09 -19.85 -6.10
N PRO A 39 27.93 -19.93 -7.15
CA PRO A 39 27.54 -19.54 -8.51
C PRO A 39 26.62 -20.59 -9.17
N PRO A 40 25.75 -20.21 -10.12
CA PRO A 40 24.76 -21.11 -10.68
C PRO A 40 25.38 -22.18 -11.60
N ALA A 41 25.11 -23.46 -11.29
CA ALA A 41 25.48 -24.57 -12.16
C ALA A 41 24.38 -24.81 -13.22
N ASN A 42 24.73 -24.57 -14.49
CA ASN A 42 23.94 -25.01 -15.65
C ASN A 42 24.17 -26.52 -15.87
N ASN A 43 23.10 -27.33 -15.89
CA ASN A 43 23.14 -28.62 -16.58
C ASN A 43 21.76 -29.00 -17.16
N PRO A 44 21.64 -29.20 -18.48
CA PRO A 44 20.41 -29.70 -19.11
C PRO A 44 20.37 -31.23 -19.14
N TYR A 45 19.15 -31.78 -19.29
CA TYR A 45 18.80 -33.14 -19.69
C TYR A 45 18.74 -34.26 -18.63
N ARG A 46 17.52 -34.76 -18.37
CA ARG A 46 17.22 -36.19 -18.19
C ARG A 46 15.74 -36.52 -18.51
N PRO A 47 15.44 -37.66 -19.16
CA PRO A 47 14.12 -37.94 -19.75
C PRO A 47 13.13 -38.63 -18.78
N ALA A 48 11.87 -38.59 -19.19
CA ALA A 48 10.66 -39.00 -18.46
C ALA A 48 10.57 -40.51 -18.12
N ALA A 49 9.87 -40.79 -17.01
CA ALA A 49 9.36 -42.09 -16.59
C ALA A 49 7.99 -41.90 -15.87
N PRO A 50 7.14 -42.94 -15.77
CA PRO A 50 5.74 -42.87 -16.23
C PRO A 50 4.68 -42.53 -15.17
N ALA A 51 3.48 -42.26 -15.69
CA ALA A 51 2.28 -41.85 -14.97
C ALA A 51 1.87 -42.82 -13.84
N HIS A 52 1.78 -42.29 -12.62
CA HIS A 52 1.11 -42.94 -11.50
C HIS A 52 -0.36 -42.51 -11.46
N ALA A 53 -1.25 -43.50 -11.50
CA ALA A 53 -2.69 -43.33 -11.33
C ALA A 53 -2.99 -42.86 -9.89
N HIS A 54 -3.58 -41.68 -9.75
CA HIS A 54 -4.09 -41.19 -8.47
C HIS A 54 -5.46 -41.81 -8.20
N ARG A 55 -5.51 -42.69 -7.20
CA ARG A 55 -6.73 -43.20 -6.58
C ARG A 55 -7.24 -42.11 -5.62
N HIS A 56 -8.41 -41.53 -5.90
CA HIS A 56 -9.05 -40.58 -4.99
C HIS A 56 -9.48 -41.33 -3.72
N GLY A 57 -8.77 -41.07 -2.62
CA GLY A 57 -9.18 -41.46 -1.28
C GLY A 57 -10.09 -40.38 -0.73
N ASP A 58 -11.34 -40.74 -0.49
CA ASP A 58 -12.33 -39.92 0.22
C ASP A 58 -11.83 -39.61 1.63
N ALA A 59 -11.37 -38.37 1.84
CA ALA A 59 -11.16 -37.83 3.17
C ALA A 59 -12.31 -36.87 3.48
N ALA A 60 -13.16 -37.32 4.39
CA ALA A 60 -14.36 -36.67 4.87
C ALA A 60 -14.17 -35.17 5.19
N ALA A 61 -14.88 -34.31 4.45
CA ALA A 61 -15.15 -32.94 4.86
C ALA A 61 -16.51 -32.90 5.57
N ALA A 62 -16.49 -33.16 6.89
CA ALA A 62 -17.62 -32.81 7.74
C ALA A 62 -17.42 -31.38 8.24
N ALA A 63 -18.10 -30.43 7.61
CA ALA A 63 -18.37 -29.11 8.20
C ALA A 63 -19.76 -28.66 7.74
N HIS A 64 -20.65 -28.46 8.70
CA HIS A 64 -22.05 -28.11 8.52
C HIS A 64 -22.26 -26.94 7.55
N GLU A 65 -22.94 -27.24 6.44
CA GLU A 65 -23.45 -26.27 5.49
C GLU A 65 -24.65 -25.51 6.10
N SER A 66 -24.55 -24.19 6.24
CA SER A 66 -25.74 -23.36 6.23
C SER A 66 -26.19 -23.23 4.77
N ALA A 67 -27.41 -23.66 4.49
CA ALA A 67 -27.99 -23.77 3.14
C ALA A 67 -27.79 -22.49 2.30
N GLY A 68 -26.96 -22.58 1.25
CA GLY A 68 -26.98 -21.65 0.12
C GLY A 68 -25.64 -21.04 -0.34
N SER A 69 -24.54 -21.17 0.41
CA SER A 69 -23.26 -20.55 0.02
C SER A 69 -22.09 -21.54 -0.02
N VAL A 70 -21.46 -21.67 -1.18
CA VAL A 70 -20.16 -22.36 -1.34
C VAL A 70 -19.06 -21.37 -0.95
N HIS A 71 -18.22 -21.72 0.04
CA HIS A 71 -17.18 -20.82 0.55
C HIS A 71 -15.77 -21.41 0.41
N TYR A 72 -14.95 -20.77 -0.43
CA TYR A 72 -13.58 -21.21 -0.70
C TYR A 72 -12.53 -20.57 0.22
N GLY A 73 -12.91 -19.68 1.14
CA GLY A 73 -11.98 -18.93 2.01
C GLY A 73 -12.04 -19.30 3.50
N HIS A 74 -12.64 -20.44 3.89
CA HIS A 74 -12.75 -20.80 5.33
C HIS A 74 -11.49 -21.47 5.89
N GLY A 75 -10.50 -21.76 5.04
CA GLY A 75 -9.22 -22.29 5.49
C GLY A 75 -8.37 -21.21 6.19
N PRO A 76 -7.32 -21.60 6.94
CA PRO A 76 -6.44 -20.66 7.65
C PRO A 76 -5.79 -19.59 6.78
N ALA A 77 -5.69 -19.81 5.47
CA ALA A 77 -5.15 -18.82 4.53
C ALA A 77 -6.20 -17.80 4.07
N GLY A 78 -7.49 -17.95 4.41
CA GLY A 78 -8.56 -17.08 3.93
C GLY A 78 -8.83 -17.17 2.42
N ALA A 79 -8.09 -18.03 1.69
CA ALA A 79 -8.10 -18.12 0.25
C ALA A 79 -7.90 -19.57 -0.23
N HIS A 80 -8.15 -19.82 -1.53
CA HIS A 80 -7.97 -21.11 -2.17
C HIS A 80 -7.21 -20.98 -3.49
N ALA A 81 -6.31 -21.93 -3.74
CA ALA A 81 -5.60 -22.08 -5.01
C ALA A 81 -5.47 -23.57 -5.34
N PRO A 82 -5.89 -24.01 -6.54
CA PRO A 82 -5.77 -25.40 -6.95
C PRO A 82 -4.33 -25.92 -6.82
N GLY A 83 -4.16 -27.10 -6.22
CA GLY A 83 -2.86 -27.73 -6.04
C GLY A 83 -1.97 -27.13 -4.95
N MET A 84 -2.48 -26.21 -4.11
CA MET A 84 -1.73 -25.60 -3.01
C MET A 84 -2.38 -25.88 -1.65
N SER A 85 -1.59 -26.34 -0.68
CA SER A 85 -2.07 -26.49 0.70
C SER A 85 -2.22 -25.14 1.40
N GLN A 86 -3.13 -25.07 2.38
CA GLN A 86 -3.34 -23.87 3.20
C GLN A 86 -2.07 -23.44 3.95
N SER A 87 -1.33 -24.40 4.52
CA SER A 87 -0.07 -24.11 5.24
C SER A 87 0.99 -23.49 4.34
N ARG A 88 1.15 -24.03 3.12
CA ARG A 88 2.08 -23.49 2.13
C ARG A 88 1.67 -22.09 1.67
N MET A 89 0.37 -21.85 1.50
CA MET A 89 -0.15 -20.54 1.14
C MET A 89 0.14 -19.49 2.22
N VAL A 90 -0.17 -19.80 3.49
CA VAL A 90 0.13 -18.92 4.63
C VAL A 90 1.63 -18.63 4.74
N GLN A 91 2.49 -19.64 4.53
CA GLN A 91 3.94 -19.43 4.57
C GLN A 91 4.40 -18.47 3.47
N ILE A 92 3.97 -18.69 2.22
CA ILE A 92 4.31 -17.81 1.10
C ILE A 92 3.82 -16.38 1.35
N GLU A 93 2.59 -16.21 1.86
CA GLU A 93 2.04 -14.91 2.19
C GLU A 93 2.87 -14.20 3.26
N ARG A 94 3.22 -14.89 4.36
CA ARG A 94 4.08 -14.34 5.42
C ARG A 94 5.46 -13.95 4.93
N ASP A 95 6.07 -14.76 4.07
CA ASP A 95 7.40 -14.47 3.51
C ASP A 95 7.35 -13.21 2.62
N ILE A 96 6.29 -13.04 1.84
CA ILE A 96 6.08 -11.84 0.99
C ILE A 96 5.84 -10.60 1.86
N LEU A 97 4.92 -10.68 2.82
CA LEU A 97 4.54 -9.54 3.66
C LEU A 97 5.68 -9.11 4.58
N SER A 98 6.43 -10.04 5.19
CA SER A 98 7.58 -9.71 6.04
C SER A 98 8.70 -9.00 5.26
N LYS A 99 8.93 -9.40 4.00
CA LYS A 99 9.88 -8.69 3.14
C LYS A 99 9.38 -7.29 2.79
N ASN A 100 8.09 -7.13 2.51
CA ASN A 100 7.49 -5.81 2.29
C ASN A 100 7.65 -4.92 3.53
N ASP A 101 7.38 -5.44 4.73
CA ASP A 101 7.46 -4.68 5.98
C ASP A 101 8.88 -4.16 6.26
N ALA A 102 9.91 -4.93 5.87
CA ALA A 102 11.29 -4.47 5.95
C ALA A 102 11.56 -3.25 5.05
N TYR A 103 11.03 -3.24 3.82
CA TYR A 103 11.12 -2.07 2.94
C TYR A 103 10.26 -0.90 3.43
N ALA A 104 9.07 -1.18 3.96
CA ALA A 104 8.18 -0.15 4.52
C ALA A 104 8.84 0.54 5.71
N ALA A 105 9.53 -0.21 6.58
CA ALA A 105 10.33 0.34 7.67
C ALA A 105 11.44 1.26 7.18
N GLN A 106 12.15 0.89 6.10
CA GLN A 106 13.18 1.73 5.49
C GLN A 106 12.59 3.02 4.90
N ASN A 107 11.48 2.92 4.14
CA ASN A 107 10.79 4.07 3.58
C ASN A 107 10.35 5.04 4.68
N ARG A 108 9.73 4.53 5.74
CA ARG A 108 9.27 5.33 6.88
C ARG A 108 10.42 6.03 7.58
N ALA A 109 11.55 5.35 7.80
CA ALA A 109 12.74 5.96 8.39
C ALA A 109 13.26 7.10 7.51
N ARG A 110 13.31 6.90 6.19
CA ARG A 110 13.67 7.96 5.22
C ARG A 110 12.70 9.14 5.25
N PHE A 111 11.40 8.88 5.26
CA PHE A 111 10.39 9.94 5.33
C PHE A 111 10.49 10.74 6.64
N LEU A 112 10.78 10.08 7.75
CA LEU A 112 11.00 10.76 9.02
C LEU A 112 12.26 11.64 9.00
N ASP A 113 13.38 11.10 8.51
CA ASP A 113 14.65 11.82 8.41
C ASP A 113 14.54 13.08 7.54
N GLN A 114 13.88 12.95 6.40
CA GLN A 114 13.63 14.05 5.46
C GLN A 114 12.46 14.94 5.89
N GLY A 115 11.67 14.56 6.90
CA GLY A 115 10.46 15.28 7.30
C GLY A 115 9.32 15.20 6.28
N ILE A 116 9.33 14.23 5.38
CA ILE A 116 8.28 14.01 4.39
C ILE A 116 7.05 13.45 5.10
N PHE A 117 5.89 14.09 4.89
CA PHE A 117 4.60 13.57 5.30
C PHE A 117 4.00 12.77 4.15
N ALA A 118 4.07 11.44 4.22
CA ALA A 118 3.61 10.55 3.16
C ALA A 118 2.18 10.04 3.43
N LEU A 119 1.30 10.16 2.44
CA LEU A 119 -0.10 9.71 2.48
C LEU A 119 -0.40 8.70 1.37
N ASN A 120 -0.91 7.54 1.73
CA ASN A 120 -1.32 6.49 0.78
C ASN A 120 -2.83 6.57 0.52
N LEU A 121 -3.21 6.99 -0.68
CA LEU A 121 -4.61 7.13 -1.10
C LEU A 121 -5.08 5.82 -1.74
N VAL A 122 -6.05 5.15 -1.11
CA VAL A 122 -6.59 3.85 -1.53
C VAL A 122 -8.10 3.95 -1.75
N SER A 123 -8.63 3.30 -2.79
CA SER A 123 -10.07 3.36 -3.12
C SER A 123 -10.47 2.24 -4.07
N SER A 124 -11.77 2.11 -4.36
CA SER A 124 -12.20 1.39 -5.57
C SER A 124 -11.84 2.18 -6.85
N PRO A 125 -11.84 1.55 -8.03
CA PRO A 125 -11.82 2.29 -9.29
C PRO A 125 -13.00 3.27 -9.37
N GLY A 126 -12.74 4.48 -9.87
CA GLY A 126 -13.78 5.49 -10.07
C GLY A 126 -14.25 6.24 -8.81
N SER A 127 -13.67 6.00 -7.63
CA SER A 127 -14.02 6.75 -6.39
C SER A 127 -13.61 8.23 -6.43
N GLY A 128 -12.79 8.63 -7.41
CA GLY A 128 -12.39 10.02 -7.66
C GLY A 128 -11.08 10.44 -7.02
N LYS A 129 -10.14 9.51 -6.77
CA LYS A 129 -8.82 9.76 -6.17
C LYS A 129 -8.06 10.87 -6.90
N THR A 130 -7.81 10.70 -8.19
CA THR A 130 -7.05 11.65 -9.00
C THR A 130 -7.68 13.04 -9.02
N THR A 131 -9.01 13.13 -9.14
CA THR A 131 -9.72 14.42 -9.11
C THR A 131 -9.58 15.10 -7.75
N LEU A 132 -9.73 14.35 -6.66
CA LEU A 132 -9.51 14.84 -5.30
C LEU A 132 -8.06 15.30 -5.11
N LEU A 133 -7.11 14.53 -5.63
CA LEU A 133 -5.68 14.81 -5.54
C LEU A 133 -5.30 16.07 -6.33
N CYS A 134 -5.70 16.20 -7.60
CA CYS A 134 -5.45 17.40 -8.40
C CYS A 134 -5.98 18.67 -7.69
N ARG A 135 -7.20 18.61 -7.15
CA ARG A 135 -7.78 19.74 -6.41
C ARG A 135 -7.03 20.05 -5.11
N THR A 136 -6.56 19.01 -4.41
CA THR A 136 -5.74 19.15 -3.20
C THR A 136 -4.40 19.83 -3.53
N ILE A 137 -3.77 19.42 -4.63
CA ILE A 137 -2.52 19.99 -5.11
C ILE A 137 -2.71 21.48 -5.46
N ASP A 138 -3.74 21.84 -6.21
CA ASP A 138 -4.00 23.22 -6.57
C ASP A 138 -4.18 24.13 -5.35
N ALA A 139 -4.76 23.59 -4.27
CA ALA A 139 -4.96 24.33 -3.02
C ALA A 139 -3.68 24.48 -2.17
N LEU A 140 -2.72 23.54 -2.28
CA LEU A 140 -1.55 23.48 -1.37
C LEU A 140 -0.21 23.83 -2.03
N LYS A 141 -0.07 23.69 -3.36
CA LYS A 141 1.22 23.80 -4.06
C LYS A 141 1.95 25.14 -3.91
N THR A 142 1.25 26.21 -3.55
CA THR A 142 1.85 27.53 -3.30
C THR A 142 2.37 27.71 -1.88
N LYS A 143 1.93 26.86 -0.94
CA LYS A 143 2.30 26.91 0.48
C LYS A 143 3.29 25.82 0.89
N HIS A 144 3.19 24.66 0.25
CA HIS A 144 3.97 23.48 0.61
C HIS A 144 4.62 22.87 -0.63
N ALA A 145 5.88 22.45 -0.49
CA ALA A 145 6.48 21.54 -1.45
C ALA A 145 5.70 20.21 -1.42
N LEU A 146 5.36 19.69 -2.59
CA LEU A 146 4.65 18.43 -2.71
C LEU A 146 5.08 17.65 -3.95
N ALA A 147 4.95 16.34 -3.89
CA ALA A 147 5.21 15.44 -5.01
C ALA A 147 4.24 14.25 -4.97
N VAL A 148 4.09 13.57 -6.10
CA VAL A 148 3.16 12.45 -6.24
C VAL A 148 3.83 11.22 -6.83
N ILE A 149 3.53 10.06 -6.25
CA ILE A 149 3.73 8.76 -6.86
C ILE A 149 2.35 8.26 -7.28
N GLU A 150 2.18 8.02 -8.56
CA GLU A 150 0.94 7.50 -9.14
C GLU A 150 1.15 6.03 -9.49
N GLY A 151 0.25 5.16 -9.05
CA GLY A 151 0.29 3.72 -9.33
C GLY A 151 -0.97 3.24 -10.02
N ASP A 152 -0.83 2.78 -11.26
CA ASP A 152 -1.90 2.14 -12.02
C ASP A 152 -1.38 0.87 -12.72
N GLN A 153 -2.29 0.02 -13.18
CA GLN A 153 -1.94 -1.18 -13.94
C GLN A 153 -1.31 -0.84 -15.28
N GLN A 154 -1.86 0.16 -15.96
CA GLN A 154 -1.48 0.58 -17.30
C GLN A 154 -1.71 2.08 -17.49
N THR A 155 -1.09 2.63 -18.54
CA THR A 155 -1.21 4.03 -18.97
C THR A 155 -0.52 5.04 -18.04
N SER A 156 -0.47 6.29 -18.49
CA SER A 156 0.08 7.42 -17.74
C SER A 156 -0.94 8.54 -17.55
N HIS A 157 -2.22 8.28 -17.81
CA HIS A 157 -3.25 9.31 -17.89
C HIS A 157 -3.42 10.07 -16.57
N ASP A 158 -3.46 9.36 -15.44
CA ASP A 158 -3.63 10.01 -14.15
C ASP A 158 -2.37 10.77 -13.74
N ALA A 159 -1.17 10.23 -13.98
CA ALA A 159 0.08 10.97 -13.79
C ALA A 159 0.19 12.22 -14.68
N GLU A 160 -0.29 12.19 -15.93
CA GLU A 160 -0.34 13.37 -16.81
C GLU A 160 -1.29 14.44 -16.29
N ARG A 161 -2.49 14.05 -15.83
CA ARG A 161 -3.46 14.96 -15.21
C ARG A 161 -2.88 15.61 -13.95
N ILE A 162 -2.14 14.84 -13.14
CA ILE A 162 -1.46 15.37 -11.95
C ILE A 162 -0.35 16.34 -12.36
N ARG A 163 0.52 15.98 -13.32
CA ARG A 163 1.59 16.87 -13.82
C ARG A 163 1.04 18.18 -14.40
N ALA A 164 -0.15 18.16 -15.02
CA ALA A 164 -0.80 19.36 -15.53
C ALA A 164 -1.14 20.39 -14.44
N THR A 165 -1.22 19.98 -13.17
CA THR A 165 -1.34 20.91 -12.03
C THR A 165 -0.03 21.64 -11.70
N GLY A 166 1.09 21.21 -12.27
CA GLY A 166 2.45 21.70 -12.00
C GLY A 166 3.20 20.94 -10.91
N ALA A 167 2.58 19.94 -10.27
CA ALA A 167 3.26 19.09 -9.30
C ALA A 167 4.18 18.06 -9.98
N PRO A 168 5.37 17.78 -9.43
CA PRO A 168 6.16 16.61 -9.81
C PRO A 168 5.36 15.33 -9.55
N ALA A 169 5.19 14.50 -10.56
CA ALA A 169 4.54 13.20 -10.42
C ALA A 169 5.26 12.12 -11.24
N LEU A 170 5.48 10.98 -10.60
CA LEU A 170 6.15 9.81 -11.17
C LEU A 170 5.17 8.63 -11.27
N GLN A 171 5.13 8.01 -12.44
CA GLN A 171 4.23 6.90 -12.75
C GLN A 171 4.88 5.56 -12.41
N ILE A 172 4.15 4.71 -11.70
CA ILE A 172 4.45 3.28 -11.54
C ILE A 172 3.38 2.51 -12.31
N ASN A 173 3.79 1.81 -13.37
CA ASN A 173 2.95 0.84 -14.05
C ASN A 173 3.16 -0.52 -13.37
N THR A 174 2.14 -1.04 -12.70
CA THR A 174 2.22 -2.32 -11.98
C THR A 174 2.01 -3.53 -12.90
N GLY A 175 1.63 -3.31 -14.16
CA GLY A 175 1.33 -4.37 -15.11
C GLY A 175 0.06 -5.11 -14.71
N LYS A 176 0.22 -6.33 -14.18
CA LYS A 176 -0.90 -7.13 -13.62
C LYS A 176 -1.03 -6.99 -12.10
N GLY A 177 -0.14 -6.24 -11.47
CA GLY A 177 -0.19 -5.98 -10.03
C GLY A 177 -1.49 -5.26 -9.64
N CYS A 178 -2.06 -5.64 -8.50
CA CYS A 178 -3.32 -5.08 -7.98
C CYS A 178 -3.12 -4.06 -6.86
N HIS A 179 -1.86 -3.69 -6.56
CA HIS A 179 -1.42 -2.78 -5.50
C HIS A 179 0.00 -2.29 -5.79
N LEU A 180 0.39 -1.21 -5.12
CA LEU A 180 1.80 -0.84 -4.90
C LEU A 180 2.36 -1.54 -3.66
N ASP A 181 3.65 -1.88 -3.68
CA ASP A 181 4.40 -2.36 -2.52
C ASP A 181 5.47 -1.36 -2.07
N ALA A 182 6.06 -1.57 -0.89
CA ALA A 182 7.05 -0.66 -0.32
C ALA A 182 8.33 -0.57 -1.16
N LEU A 183 8.74 -1.63 -1.87
CA LEU A 183 9.93 -1.61 -2.70
C LEU A 183 9.72 -0.69 -3.91
N MET A 184 8.57 -0.80 -4.58
CA MET A 184 8.17 0.07 -5.69
C MET A 184 8.16 1.54 -5.26
N VAL A 185 7.57 1.84 -4.11
CA VAL A 185 7.55 3.20 -3.55
C VAL A 185 8.96 3.67 -3.21
N GLY A 186 9.80 2.83 -2.60
CA GLY A 186 11.18 3.18 -2.25
C GLY A 186 12.00 3.60 -3.48
N HIS A 187 11.92 2.83 -4.58
CA HIS A 187 12.56 3.18 -5.85
C HIS A 187 11.98 4.47 -6.46
N ALA A 188 10.66 4.62 -6.45
CA ALA A 188 10.02 5.83 -6.95
C ALA A 188 10.46 7.08 -6.17
N VAL A 189 10.58 7.02 -4.84
CA VAL A 189 11.08 8.13 -4.02
C VAL A 189 12.56 8.43 -4.31
N GLN A 190 13.39 7.42 -4.63
CA GLN A 190 14.77 7.67 -5.07
C GLN A 190 14.82 8.45 -6.39
N LYS A 191 13.99 8.09 -7.37
CA LYS A 191 13.95 8.75 -8.69
C LYS A 191 13.28 10.12 -8.65
N LEU A 192 12.16 10.25 -7.94
CA LEU A 192 11.40 11.49 -7.79
C LEU A 192 12.15 12.53 -6.93
N ALA A 193 12.96 12.05 -5.97
CA ALA A 193 13.69 12.87 -5.00
C ALA A 193 12.86 14.02 -4.41
N PRO A 194 11.75 13.74 -3.68
CA PRO A 194 10.93 14.77 -3.08
C PRO A 194 11.76 15.66 -2.15
N ALA A 195 11.41 16.95 -2.08
CA ALA A 195 12.08 17.90 -1.22
C ALA A 195 11.94 17.51 0.27
N ASP A 196 12.90 17.90 1.10
CA ASP A 196 12.76 17.82 2.56
C ASP A 196 11.54 18.62 3.04
N ALA A 197 10.95 18.16 4.16
CA ALA A 197 9.79 18.78 4.80
C ALA A 197 8.59 18.98 3.85
N SER A 198 8.40 18.05 2.92
CA SER A 198 7.35 18.10 1.89
C SER A 198 6.19 17.14 2.15
N LEU A 199 5.14 17.29 1.36
CA LEU A 199 4.02 16.37 1.29
C LEU A 199 4.23 15.37 0.14
N LEU A 200 4.12 14.08 0.42
CA LEU A 200 4.17 13.04 -0.61
C LEU A 200 2.81 12.33 -0.67
N PHE A 201 2.12 12.44 -1.80
CA PHE A 201 0.96 11.62 -2.07
C PHE A 201 1.38 10.36 -2.84
N ILE A 202 0.87 9.22 -2.39
CA ILE A 202 0.97 7.95 -3.10
C ILE A 202 -0.45 7.58 -3.51
N GLU A 203 -0.80 7.80 -4.77
CA GLU A 203 -2.08 7.35 -5.33
C GLU A 203 -1.93 5.87 -5.71
N ASN A 204 -2.55 4.99 -4.93
CA ASN A 204 -2.45 3.55 -5.15
C ASN A 204 -3.41 3.08 -6.25
N VAL A 205 -3.21 1.85 -6.71
CA VAL A 205 -4.10 1.19 -7.67
C VAL A 205 -5.53 1.16 -7.10
N GLY A 206 -6.53 1.36 -7.95
CA GLY A 206 -7.95 1.29 -7.57
C GLY A 206 -8.35 -0.12 -7.12
N ASN A 207 -8.15 -0.43 -5.84
CA ASN A 207 -8.49 -1.71 -5.22
C ASN A 207 -8.66 -1.56 -3.70
N LEU A 208 -9.69 -2.18 -3.13
CA LEU A 208 -9.93 -2.21 -1.67
C LEU A 208 -9.53 -3.54 -1.02
N VAL A 209 -8.97 -4.49 -1.77
CA VAL A 209 -8.54 -5.80 -1.26
C VAL A 209 -7.04 -5.85 -1.11
N CYS A 210 -6.29 -5.94 -2.21
CA CYS A 210 -4.84 -6.15 -2.16
C CYS A 210 -4.10 -5.07 -1.36
N PRO A 211 -4.35 -3.75 -1.54
CA PRO A 211 -3.57 -2.73 -0.86
C PRO A 211 -3.79 -2.69 0.66
N ALA A 212 -4.76 -3.41 1.21
CA ALA A 212 -5.00 -3.45 2.65
C ALA A 212 -3.81 -4.06 3.41
N ALA A 213 -3.23 -5.13 2.84
CA ALA A 213 -2.16 -5.91 3.47
C ALA A 213 -0.75 -5.32 3.31
N PHE A 214 -0.56 -4.36 2.40
CA PHE A 214 0.75 -3.79 2.09
C PHE A 214 0.92 -2.42 2.73
N ASP A 215 1.84 -2.34 3.68
CA ASP A 215 2.38 -1.10 4.23
C ASP A 215 3.45 -0.55 3.28
N LEU A 216 3.42 0.74 2.96
CA LEU A 216 4.38 1.38 2.06
C LEU A 216 5.41 2.23 2.82
N GLY A 217 5.26 2.34 4.13
CA GLY A 217 6.01 3.27 4.97
C GLY A 217 5.30 4.61 5.17
N GLU A 218 4.08 4.78 4.67
CA GLU A 218 3.30 6.01 4.80
C GLU A 218 3.01 6.39 6.25
N ALA A 219 2.76 7.67 6.49
CA ALA A 219 2.27 8.13 7.79
C ALA A 219 0.80 7.72 8.00
N HIS A 220 0.00 7.81 6.94
CA HIS A 220 -1.42 7.48 6.98
C HIS A 220 -1.88 6.84 5.68
N LYS A 221 -2.58 5.71 5.82
CA LYS A 221 -3.44 5.14 4.78
C LYS A 221 -4.81 5.83 4.85
N VAL A 222 -5.23 6.42 3.73
CA VAL A 222 -6.47 7.19 3.57
C VAL A 222 -7.39 6.47 2.60
N ALA A 223 -8.47 5.89 3.11
CA ALA A 223 -9.46 5.19 2.29
C ALA A 223 -10.48 6.19 1.72
N ILE A 224 -10.70 6.16 0.40
CA ILE A 224 -11.67 7.02 -0.28
C ILE A 224 -12.85 6.16 -0.71
N LEU A 225 -14.04 6.47 -0.18
CA LEU A 225 -15.31 5.82 -0.49
C LEU A 225 -16.23 6.83 -1.19
N SER A 226 -16.67 6.54 -2.41
CA SER A 226 -17.69 7.35 -3.10
C SER A 226 -19.10 6.96 -2.68
N VAL A 227 -20.01 7.92 -2.55
CA VAL A 227 -21.44 7.66 -2.28
C VAL A 227 -22.14 6.81 -3.35
N THR A 228 -21.51 6.64 -4.51
CA THR A 228 -22.00 5.78 -5.61
C THR A 228 -21.67 4.30 -5.43
N GLU A 229 -20.99 3.92 -4.34
CA GLU A 229 -20.44 2.58 -4.17
C GLU A 229 -21.22 1.68 -3.21
N GLY A 230 -22.19 2.23 -2.48
CA GLY A 230 -22.99 1.54 -1.46
C GLY A 230 -22.41 1.65 -0.05
N GLU A 231 -23.30 1.80 0.93
CA GLU A 231 -22.98 2.04 2.34
C GLU A 231 -22.34 0.84 3.05
N ASP A 232 -22.54 -0.38 2.53
CA ASP A 232 -22.07 -1.62 3.14
C ASP A 232 -20.60 -1.97 2.82
N LYS A 233 -19.92 -1.16 2.00
CA LYS A 233 -18.53 -1.37 1.62
C LYS A 233 -17.56 -1.58 2.79
N PRO A 234 -17.66 -0.84 3.91
CA PRO A 234 -16.76 -1.08 5.03
C PRO A 234 -16.87 -2.48 5.61
N LEU A 235 -18.07 -3.07 5.63
CA LEU A 235 -18.28 -4.44 6.10
C LEU A 235 -17.82 -5.49 5.06
N LYS A 236 -17.91 -5.16 3.77
CA LYS A 236 -17.45 -6.04 2.68
C LYS A 236 -15.92 -6.07 2.53
N TYR A 237 -15.24 -4.99 2.86
CA TYR A 237 -13.78 -4.85 2.74
C TYR A 237 -13.12 -4.50 4.08
N PRO A 238 -13.37 -5.28 5.15
CA PRO A 238 -13.06 -4.87 6.51
C PRO A 238 -11.56 -4.63 6.74
N ASP A 239 -10.69 -5.37 6.06
CA ASP A 239 -9.23 -5.22 6.24
C ASP A 239 -8.73 -3.87 5.77
N MET A 240 -9.30 -3.32 4.68
CA MET A 240 -8.95 -1.99 4.20
C MET A 240 -9.35 -0.90 5.19
N PHE A 241 -10.60 -0.94 5.68
CA PHE A 241 -11.09 0.08 6.62
C PHE A 241 -10.49 -0.09 8.03
N ARG A 242 -10.00 -1.29 8.37
CA ARG A 242 -9.19 -1.51 9.57
C ARG A 242 -7.78 -0.92 9.44
N ALA A 243 -7.15 -1.06 8.27
CA ALA A 243 -5.81 -0.53 8.02
C ALA A 243 -5.80 0.99 7.81
N ALA A 244 -6.91 1.58 7.35
CA ALA A 244 -7.02 3.03 7.16
C ALA A 244 -7.08 3.79 8.48
N SER A 245 -6.44 4.95 8.52
CA SER A 245 -6.51 5.89 9.65
C SER A 245 -7.56 6.99 9.43
N LEU A 246 -7.87 7.26 8.16
CA LEU A 246 -8.87 8.23 7.73
C LEU A 246 -9.70 7.64 6.60
N MET A 247 -11.00 7.87 6.63
CA MET A 247 -11.90 7.65 5.51
C MET A 247 -12.41 8.98 4.96
N LEU A 248 -12.25 9.20 3.66
CA LEU A 248 -12.93 10.27 2.94
C LEU A 248 -14.19 9.72 2.29
N VAL A 249 -15.36 10.26 2.63
CA VAL A 249 -16.59 9.97 1.88
C VAL A 249 -16.71 11.01 0.78
N ASN A 250 -16.38 10.62 -0.45
CA ASN A 250 -16.32 11.51 -1.61
C ASN A 250 -17.63 11.53 -2.41
N LYS A 251 -17.77 12.55 -3.27
CA LYS A 251 -18.91 12.80 -4.16
C LYS A 251 -20.22 13.06 -3.41
N ILE A 252 -20.16 13.70 -2.24
CA ILE A 252 -21.36 14.02 -1.45
C ILE A 252 -22.34 14.96 -2.19
N ASP A 253 -21.87 15.68 -3.21
CA ASP A 253 -22.70 16.44 -4.15
C ASP A 253 -23.73 15.57 -4.90
N LEU A 254 -23.51 14.26 -4.96
CA LEU A 254 -24.40 13.31 -5.61
C LEU A 254 -25.50 12.75 -4.68
N LEU A 255 -25.47 13.03 -3.37
CA LEU A 255 -26.46 12.52 -2.41
C LEU A 255 -27.93 12.79 -2.82
N PRO A 256 -28.29 13.93 -3.45
CA PRO A 256 -29.66 14.13 -3.94
C PRO A 256 -30.11 13.17 -5.05
N TYR A 257 -29.17 12.48 -5.71
CA TYR A 257 -29.43 11.64 -6.89
C TYR A 257 -29.23 10.15 -6.64
N VAL A 258 -28.72 9.76 -5.47
CA VAL A 258 -28.46 8.36 -5.11
C VAL A 258 -29.11 8.02 -3.77
N ASN A 259 -29.58 6.78 -3.64
CA ASN A 259 -30.08 6.27 -2.37
C ASN A 259 -28.91 5.76 -1.49
N PHE A 260 -28.06 6.67 -1.03
CA PHE A 260 -26.92 6.35 -0.17
C PHE A 260 -27.13 6.93 1.23
N LYS A 261 -27.02 6.07 2.23
CA LYS A 261 -27.21 6.45 3.64
C LYS A 261 -25.88 6.74 4.31
N LEU A 262 -25.51 8.02 4.33
CA LEU A 262 -24.22 8.47 4.83
C LEU A 262 -23.92 8.03 6.27
N ASP A 263 -24.88 8.17 7.17
CA ASP A 263 -24.66 7.81 8.58
C ASP A 263 -24.54 6.30 8.79
N GLU A 264 -25.21 5.48 7.98
CA GLU A 264 -25.05 4.01 8.00
C GLU A 264 -23.65 3.60 7.53
N ALA A 265 -23.14 4.21 6.44
CA ALA A 265 -21.79 3.96 5.95
C ALA A 265 -20.72 4.29 7.01
N ILE A 266 -20.88 5.43 7.71
CA ILE A 266 -19.98 5.84 8.79
C ILE A 266 -20.06 4.87 9.98
N ALA A 267 -21.28 4.46 10.36
CA ALA A 267 -21.48 3.49 11.44
C ALA A 267 -20.85 2.13 11.11
N HIS A 268 -20.96 1.67 9.86
CA HIS A 268 -20.31 0.46 9.37
C HIS A 268 -18.79 0.56 9.42
N ALA A 269 -18.23 1.67 8.96
CA ALA A 269 -16.78 1.89 9.00
C ALA A 269 -16.25 1.91 10.44
N ARG A 270 -16.95 2.58 11.36
CA ARG A 270 -16.59 2.62 12.79
C ARG A 270 -16.77 1.29 13.51
N ARG A 271 -17.68 0.43 13.04
CA ARG A 271 -17.79 -0.95 13.55
C ARG A 271 -16.53 -1.77 13.23
N VAL A 272 -15.93 -1.53 12.07
CA VAL A 272 -14.69 -2.19 11.64
C VAL A 272 -13.47 -1.56 12.32
N ASN A 273 -13.43 -0.24 12.41
CA ASN A 273 -12.37 0.54 13.03
C ASN A 273 -12.95 1.68 13.89
N PRO A 274 -13.08 1.49 15.22
CA PRO A 274 -13.66 2.49 16.12
C PRO A 274 -12.90 3.82 16.18
N GLN A 275 -11.62 3.84 15.79
CA GLN A 275 -10.76 5.03 15.81
C GLN A 275 -10.72 5.77 14.46
N LEU A 276 -11.40 5.25 13.44
CA LEU A 276 -11.37 5.80 12.09
C LEU A 276 -11.95 7.22 12.06
N ALA A 277 -11.10 8.18 11.69
CA ALA A 277 -11.54 9.52 11.36
C ALA A 277 -12.34 9.50 10.04
N VAL A 278 -13.34 10.35 9.92
CA VAL A 278 -14.14 10.45 8.70
C VAL A 278 -14.35 11.89 8.32
N ILE A 279 -14.03 12.23 7.06
CA ILE A 279 -14.29 13.55 6.48
C ILE A 279 -15.19 13.37 5.26
N ARG A 280 -16.22 14.21 5.16
CA ARG A 280 -17.16 14.23 4.03
C ARG A 280 -16.65 15.24 3.02
N VAL A 281 -16.48 14.84 1.75
CA VAL A 281 -15.92 15.72 0.72
C VAL A 281 -16.65 15.61 -0.60
N SER A 282 -16.63 16.69 -1.36
CA SER A 282 -16.88 16.64 -2.80
C SER A 282 -15.70 17.26 -3.52
N ALA A 283 -14.97 16.44 -4.28
CA ALA A 283 -13.96 16.95 -5.20
C ALA A 283 -14.55 17.82 -6.32
N THR A 284 -15.86 17.71 -6.60
CA THR A 284 -16.56 18.51 -7.62
C THR A 284 -16.99 19.87 -7.07
N SER A 285 -17.78 19.91 -6.00
CA SER A 285 -18.28 21.18 -5.44
C SER A 285 -17.25 21.89 -4.57
N GLY A 286 -16.36 21.14 -3.91
CA GLY A 286 -15.40 21.65 -2.92
C GLY A 286 -15.90 21.60 -1.49
N GLU A 287 -17.12 21.14 -1.26
CA GLU A 287 -17.62 20.91 0.09
C GLU A 287 -16.68 19.98 0.86
N GLY A 288 -16.40 20.32 2.11
CA GLY A 288 -15.53 19.54 2.99
C GLY A 288 -14.02 19.67 2.75
N PHE A 289 -13.58 20.37 1.69
CA PHE A 289 -12.15 20.52 1.42
C PHE A 289 -11.41 21.30 2.51
N ALA A 290 -12.05 22.28 3.17
CA ALA A 290 -11.41 23.01 4.26
C ALA A 290 -10.99 22.08 5.41
N GLU A 291 -11.85 21.12 5.77
CA GLU A 291 -11.55 20.11 6.80
C GLU A 291 -10.44 19.15 6.34
N TRP A 292 -10.51 18.68 5.09
CA TRP A 292 -9.48 17.83 4.51
C TRP A 292 -8.09 18.50 4.47
N LEU A 293 -8.02 19.74 3.99
CA LEU A 293 -6.77 20.49 3.91
C LEU A 293 -6.22 20.80 5.31
N GLY A 294 -7.08 21.16 6.26
CA GLY A 294 -6.69 21.38 7.66
C GLY A 294 -6.13 20.10 8.30
N TRP A 295 -6.70 18.94 7.99
CA TRP A 295 -6.18 17.64 8.45
C TRP A 295 -4.77 17.37 7.89
N ILE A 296 -4.53 17.65 6.60
CA ILE A 296 -3.18 17.53 6.00
C ILE A 296 -2.19 18.49 6.64
N GLU A 297 -2.55 19.77 6.81
CA GLU A 297 -1.69 20.80 7.41
C GLU A 297 -1.31 20.43 8.86
N ALA A 298 -2.26 19.87 9.64
CA ALA A 298 -1.99 19.35 10.97
C ALA A 298 -1.01 18.15 10.94
N GLY A 299 -1.17 17.26 9.96
CA GLY A 299 -0.27 16.12 9.75
C GLY A 299 1.16 16.54 9.39
N LEU A 300 1.31 17.55 8.52
CA LEU A 300 2.60 18.16 8.18
C LEU A 300 3.27 18.75 9.42
N ALA A 301 2.53 19.50 10.24
CA ALA A 301 3.05 20.06 11.48
C ALA A 301 3.50 18.97 12.47
N ALA A 302 2.72 17.89 12.61
CA ALA A 302 3.07 16.75 13.45
C ALA A 302 4.32 16.02 12.94
N GLN A 303 4.47 15.86 11.63
CA GLN A 303 5.66 15.24 11.03
C GLN A 303 6.91 16.10 11.24
N ALA A 304 6.79 17.43 11.08
CA ALA A 304 7.88 18.35 11.37
C ALA A 304 8.32 18.28 12.84
N ALA A 305 7.38 18.20 13.78
CA ALA A 305 7.66 18.04 15.20
C ALA A 305 8.42 16.72 15.50
N LYS A 306 7.99 15.59 14.91
CA LYS A 306 8.67 14.30 15.05
C LYS A 306 10.12 14.32 14.53
N ARG A 307 10.34 14.98 13.38
CA ARG A 307 11.69 15.17 12.82
C ARG A 307 12.57 15.98 13.78
N GLN A 308 12.05 17.10 14.29
CA GLN A 308 12.77 17.95 15.25
C GLN A 308 13.17 17.17 16.52
N GLU A 309 12.27 16.35 17.04
CA GLU A 309 12.54 15.50 18.21
C GLU A 309 13.66 14.47 17.92
N THR A 310 13.61 13.84 16.74
CA THR A 310 14.63 12.86 16.32
C THR A 310 16.00 13.53 16.18
N VAL A 311 16.07 14.70 15.52
CA VAL A 311 17.31 15.49 15.39
C VAL A 311 17.83 15.91 16.76
N ALA A 312 16.96 16.37 17.67
CA ALA A 312 17.37 16.75 19.02
C ALA A 312 17.93 15.56 19.81
N SER A 313 17.32 14.37 19.66
CA SER A 313 17.78 13.13 20.30
C SER A 313 19.17 12.71 19.80
N LEU A 314 19.38 12.75 18.48
CA LEU A 314 20.67 12.43 17.86
C LEU A 314 21.77 13.39 18.31
N LYS A 315 21.50 14.70 18.36
CA LYS A 315 22.45 15.71 18.86
C LYS A 315 22.87 15.44 20.30
N ARG A 316 21.93 15.08 21.19
CA ARG A 316 22.26 14.70 22.58
C ARG A 316 23.18 13.48 22.63
N ARG A 317 22.87 12.45 21.84
CA ARG A 317 23.66 11.21 21.81
C ARG A 317 25.07 11.43 21.24
N ILE A 318 25.22 12.30 20.25
CA ILE A 318 26.55 12.70 19.73
C ILE A 318 27.35 13.39 20.84
N ALA A 319 26.77 14.37 21.53
CA ALA A 319 27.45 15.08 22.62
C ALA A 319 27.86 14.14 23.78
N GLU A 320 27.03 13.15 24.13
CA GLU A 320 27.37 12.13 25.12
C GLU A 320 28.55 11.25 24.69
N LEU A 321 28.59 10.85 23.41
CA LEU A 321 29.69 10.05 22.87
C LEU A 321 31.00 10.84 22.80
N GLU A 322 30.94 12.10 22.38
CA GLU A 322 32.09 13.02 22.37
C GLU A 322 32.64 13.23 23.79
N ALA A 323 31.77 13.42 24.79
CA ALA A 323 32.19 13.55 26.18
C ALA A 323 32.87 12.27 26.73
N ARG A 324 32.39 11.08 26.34
CA ARG A 324 33.02 9.80 26.71
C ARG A 324 34.39 9.61 26.06
N LEU A 325 34.52 9.99 24.78
CA LEU A 325 35.80 9.93 24.06
C LEU A 325 36.83 10.92 24.63
N ALA A 326 36.40 12.07 25.13
CA ALA A 326 37.29 13.02 25.79
C ALA A 326 37.78 12.57 27.18
N GLN A 327 37.18 11.51 27.75
CA GLN A 327 37.50 10.98 29.08
C GLN A 327 38.32 9.67 29.05
N GLY A 328 38.53 9.08 27.87
CA GLY A 328 39.30 7.84 27.66
C GLY A 328 40.57 8.07 26.88
#